data_AF-A0A8J5WZ17-F1
#
_entry.id   AF-A0A8J5WZ17-F1
#
_cell.length_a   1.000
_cell.length_b   1.000
_cell.length_c   1.000
_cell.angle_alpha   90.00
_cell.angle_beta   90.00
_cell.angle_gamma   90.00
#
_symmetry.space_group_name_H-M   'P 1'
#
loop_
_entity.id
_entity.type
_entity.pdbx_description
1 polymer ?
#
loop_
_entity_poly.entity_id
_entity_poly.type
_entity_poly.pdbx_seq_one_letter_code
_entity_poly.pdbx_strand_id
1 'polypeptide(L)'
;MSARDGGQRGGRGGGRGRGGGGGGGGRERGRGQGQDQGQGRSGGVEFGGESGRGGQFHARHPGGRGGLAAEHPRGTGSAPVAGEAASALQPVEDVLTRVSLAETGEGASSSSTAPAPVVAASGALPPTSSKSLVFPSRPGFGTAGRRCRVRANHFVVQLADKTIYHYDIAITPESISRERNRTIIKELIRLQQQYLDGRLPRGSKGEKEYRVTITEVAKLDMYSLKQFMAGRQRELPQDTIQALDIALRECPNGRYTSISRSFFAQSFGHGEIGSGVECWRGYYQSLRPTQMGLSLNIDISATAFYKAQPVMDFALEYLNIRDASRRLHDQDRLKLRKALKGIRVVATHRRDMSIHYKITGLTSDPLKELMFDQNGTTVSVVQYFKHQYNYSLKYVNWPCLQAGSDSRPTYLPMEVCIILEGQRYSRKLNEHQVRGILRLACERPSQREKSILEITSRNNYVNDYHAKEFGIKVTNQLAWLMLVYSLLQGLNIMTLDEREYVILLLASGTCLTRECSMEDPSGTGHA
;
A
#
# COMPACT_ATOMS: atom_id res chain seq x y z
N MET A 1 -35.11 -25.65 -58.81
CA MET A 1 -34.60 -25.17 -60.12
C MET A 1 -33.09 -25.24 -60.04
N SER A 2 -32.51 -26.42 -60.31
CA SER A 2 -31.84 -26.78 -61.58
C SER A 2 -30.43 -26.18 -61.64
N ALA A 3 -29.32 -26.90 -61.85
CA ALA A 3 -29.03 -28.32 -62.02
C ALA A 3 -27.49 -28.52 -62.07
N ARG A 4 -27.01 -29.72 -61.68
CA ARG A 4 -25.97 -30.54 -62.37
C ARG A 4 -24.49 -30.07 -62.32
N ASP A 5 -23.45 -30.92 -62.26
CA ASP A 5 -23.28 -32.39 -62.18
C ASP A 5 -21.77 -32.74 -61.99
N GLY A 6 -21.46 -33.99 -61.62
CA GLY A 6 -20.17 -34.70 -61.75
C GLY A 6 -19.31 -34.75 -60.46
N GLY A 7 -19.12 -35.86 -59.73
CA GLY A 7 -18.82 -37.25 -60.14
C GLY A 7 -17.30 -37.48 -60.06
N GLN A 8 -16.69 -38.60 -59.64
CA GLN A 8 -17.06 -39.85 -58.98
C GLN A 8 -15.73 -40.62 -58.68
N ARG A 9 -15.74 -41.55 -57.71
CA ARG A 9 -14.80 -42.69 -57.47
C ARG A 9 -13.41 -42.36 -56.89
N GLY A 10 -12.79 -43.12 -55.99
CA GLY A 10 -13.02 -44.39 -55.27
C GLY A 10 -11.86 -44.52 -54.24
N GLY A 11 -11.75 -45.42 -53.28
CA GLY A 11 -12.40 -46.68 -52.90
C GLY A 11 -11.37 -47.49 -52.09
N ARG A 12 -11.88 -48.35 -51.18
CA ARG A 12 -11.17 -49.41 -50.40
C ARG A 12 -10.35 -48.94 -49.18
N GLY A 13 -10.42 -49.55 -48.00
CA GLY A 13 -11.10 -50.77 -47.55
C GLY A 13 -10.34 -51.40 -46.36
N GLY A 14 -11.07 -52.02 -45.42
CA GLY A 14 -10.53 -52.89 -44.35
C GLY A 14 -10.60 -52.25 -42.95
N GLY A 15 -11.37 -52.70 -41.97
CA GLY A 15 -12.19 -53.90 -41.87
C GLY A 15 -11.59 -54.97 -40.94
N ARG A 16 -11.94 -54.86 -39.64
CA ARG A 16 -12.28 -55.94 -38.67
C ARG A 16 -11.19 -56.65 -37.86
N GLY A 17 -11.48 -56.66 -36.55
CA GLY A 17 -11.38 -57.82 -35.65
C GLY A 17 -10.20 -57.78 -34.67
N ARG A 18 -10.23 -58.29 -33.44
CA ARG A 18 -11.26 -58.65 -32.42
C ARG A 18 -10.45 -59.41 -31.35
N GLY A 19 -10.74 -59.20 -30.06
CA GLY A 19 -10.38 -60.13 -28.97
C GLY A 19 -8.98 -59.90 -28.37
N GLY A 20 -8.76 -59.92 -27.05
CA GLY A 20 -9.62 -60.27 -25.92
C GLY A 20 -8.81 -61.01 -24.85
N GLY A 21 -8.88 -60.54 -23.59
CA GLY A 21 -8.53 -61.25 -22.34
C GLY A 21 -7.03 -61.50 -22.08
N GLY A 22 -6.49 -61.48 -20.86
CA GLY A 22 -7.05 -61.35 -19.52
C GLY A 22 -6.01 -61.83 -18.49
N GLY A 23 -6.19 -61.44 -17.21
CA GLY A 23 -5.46 -61.94 -16.03
C GLY A 23 -4.50 -60.90 -15.45
N GLY A 24 -4.53 -60.52 -14.17
CA GLY A 24 -5.22 -61.03 -12.99
C GLY A 24 -4.28 -60.85 -11.78
N GLY A 25 -4.76 -60.27 -10.68
CA GLY A 25 -3.99 -60.16 -9.44
C GLY A 25 -4.47 -59.04 -8.52
N GLY A 26 -5.46 -59.35 -7.66
CA GLY A 26 -5.94 -58.45 -6.63
C GLY A 26 -5.09 -58.46 -5.36
N ARG A 27 -5.35 -57.51 -4.46
CA ARG A 27 -5.49 -57.75 -3.02
C ARG A 27 -6.22 -56.60 -2.33
N GLU A 28 -7.05 -57.03 -1.40
CA GLU A 28 -8.03 -56.31 -0.61
C GLU A 28 -7.47 -55.61 0.65
N ARG A 29 -8.21 -54.59 1.08
CA ARG A 29 -8.61 -54.19 2.46
C ARG A 29 -7.56 -53.85 3.53
N GLY A 30 -7.82 -52.72 4.20
CA GLY A 30 -7.37 -52.45 5.57
C GLY A 30 -7.91 -51.13 6.13
N ARG A 31 -9.12 -51.17 6.74
CA ARG A 31 -9.62 -50.17 7.71
C ARG A 31 -9.20 -50.62 9.12
N GLY A 32 -8.79 -49.66 9.96
CA GLY A 32 -8.68 -49.72 11.44
C GLY A 32 -7.97 -48.45 11.91
N GLN A 33 -8.56 -47.47 12.58
CA GLN A 33 -9.10 -47.38 13.96
C GLN A 33 -8.11 -47.79 15.08
N GLY A 34 -7.89 -46.84 16.01
CA GLY A 34 -7.09 -46.90 17.24
C GLY A 34 -6.35 -45.58 17.44
N GLN A 35 -7.00 -44.52 17.98
CA GLN A 35 -7.03 -44.13 19.40
C GLN A 35 -5.66 -44.18 20.10
N ASP A 36 -5.10 -43.01 20.40
CA ASP A 36 -4.54 -42.77 21.73
C ASP A 36 -4.59 -41.28 22.11
N GLN A 37 -4.74 -41.06 23.41
CA GLN A 37 -5.02 -39.82 24.12
C GLN A 37 -3.74 -39.01 24.39
N GLY A 38 -3.87 -37.70 24.57
CA GLY A 38 -2.76 -36.86 25.02
C GLY A 38 -3.17 -35.41 25.26
N GLN A 39 -3.48 -35.10 26.52
CA GLN A 39 -3.81 -33.79 27.06
C GLN A 39 -2.65 -32.79 26.93
N GLY A 40 -2.98 -31.48 26.94
CA GLY A 40 -2.17 -30.52 27.71
C GLY A 40 -1.52 -29.35 26.96
N ARG A 41 -2.07 -28.16 27.22
CA ARG A 41 -1.38 -26.95 27.72
C ARG A 41 -0.22 -26.30 26.94
N SER A 42 -0.49 -25.06 26.51
CA SER A 42 0.21 -23.81 26.88
C SER A 42 1.70 -23.84 27.31
N GLY A 43 2.51 -23.01 26.63
CA GLY A 43 3.81 -22.48 27.05
C GLY A 43 4.47 -21.83 25.82
N GLY A 44 4.72 -20.52 25.72
CA GLY A 44 5.53 -19.73 26.65
C GLY A 44 6.99 -19.96 26.28
N VAL A 45 7.56 -19.15 25.38
CA VAL A 45 9.01 -19.19 25.12
C VAL A 45 9.62 -17.99 25.82
N GLU A 46 10.18 -18.28 26.98
CA GLU A 46 10.99 -17.40 27.80
C GLU A 46 12.29 -16.98 27.10
N PHE A 47 12.70 -15.78 27.48
CA PHE A 47 14.01 -15.19 27.25
C PHE A 47 15.08 -16.00 27.98
N GLY A 48 16.05 -16.54 27.24
CA GLY A 48 17.36 -16.90 27.78
C GLY A 48 18.26 -15.66 27.77
N GLY A 49 18.46 -15.07 28.95
CA GLY A 49 19.54 -14.10 29.18
C GLY A 49 20.83 -14.85 29.49
N GLU A 50 21.92 -14.46 28.84
CA GLU A 50 23.26 -14.86 29.25
C GLU A 50 24.11 -13.60 29.46
N SER A 51 24.40 -13.36 30.73
CA SER A 51 25.32 -12.37 31.27
C SER A 51 26.76 -12.80 31.04
N GLY A 52 27.60 -11.90 30.53
CA GLY A 52 29.01 -12.22 30.27
C GLY A 52 29.92 -11.00 30.15
N ARG A 53 30.25 -10.42 31.31
CA ARG A 53 31.52 -9.78 31.70
C ARG A 53 31.96 -8.46 31.06
N GLY A 54 32.25 -7.53 31.97
CA GLY A 54 32.77 -6.20 31.72
C GLY A 54 34.23 -6.16 31.30
N GLY A 55 34.59 -5.01 30.72
CA GLY A 55 35.94 -4.59 30.40
C GLY A 55 35.97 -3.07 30.44
N GLN A 56 36.36 -2.56 31.60
CA GLN A 56 36.52 -1.15 31.93
C GLN A 56 37.86 -0.67 31.36
N PHE A 57 37.86 0.32 30.46
CA PHE A 57 39.09 1.00 30.05
C PHE A 57 38.97 2.50 30.26
N HIS A 58 39.83 2.98 31.14
CA HIS A 58 40.09 4.38 31.42
C HIS A 58 41.00 5.01 30.35
N ALA A 59 40.74 6.30 30.12
CA ALA A 59 41.70 7.38 29.83
C ALA A 59 42.27 7.50 28.40
N ARG A 60 42.04 8.65 27.75
CA ARG A 60 42.96 9.82 27.75
C ARG A 60 42.59 10.79 26.62
N HIS A 61 42.37 12.05 26.98
CA HIS A 61 42.63 13.19 26.10
C HIS A 61 44.14 13.28 25.82
N PRO A 62 44.53 13.88 24.67
CA PRO A 62 45.09 15.21 24.78
C PRO A 62 44.53 16.19 23.74
N GLY A 63 44.56 17.47 24.11
CA GLY A 63 44.14 18.58 23.27
C GLY A 63 45.16 19.00 22.22
N GLY A 64 44.70 19.86 21.32
CA GLY A 64 45.52 20.59 20.36
C GLY A 64 44.82 21.88 19.96
N ARG A 65 45.39 23.00 20.41
CA ARG A 65 45.04 24.39 20.10
C ARG A 65 45.16 24.70 18.60
N GLY A 66 44.35 25.64 18.12
CA GLY A 66 44.58 26.38 16.88
C GLY A 66 43.41 27.29 16.56
N GLY A 67 43.40 28.50 17.12
CA GLY A 67 42.43 29.54 16.79
C GLY A 67 42.94 30.43 15.65
N LEU A 68 42.01 30.92 14.83
CA LEU A 68 42.14 32.18 14.10
C LEU A 68 40.75 32.84 14.02
N ALA A 69 40.75 34.14 14.28
CA ALA A 69 39.62 35.03 14.44
C ALA A 69 39.35 35.83 13.15
N ALA A 70 38.31 36.68 13.23
CA ALA A 70 37.90 37.78 12.34
C ALA A 70 37.07 37.36 11.09
N GLU A 71 36.00 38.04 10.69
CA GLU A 71 35.39 39.30 11.10
C GLU A 71 33.98 39.41 10.47
N HIS A 72 33.08 40.14 11.11
CA HIS A 72 31.84 40.68 10.53
C HIS A 72 32.14 41.86 9.60
N PRO A 73 31.18 42.24 8.74
CA PRO A 73 30.69 43.62 8.89
C PRO A 73 29.16 43.75 8.92
N ARG A 74 28.72 44.73 9.72
CA ARG A 74 27.38 45.33 9.78
C ARG A 74 27.31 46.58 8.90
N GLY A 75 26.08 46.94 8.52
CA GLY A 75 25.65 48.26 8.05
C GLY A 75 24.83 48.14 6.75
N THR A 76 23.70 48.78 6.48
CA THR A 76 22.88 49.87 7.07
C THR A 76 21.53 49.79 6.32
N GLY A 77 20.34 49.81 6.95
CA GLY A 77 19.59 51.02 7.28
C GLY A 77 18.77 51.59 6.09
N SER A 78 17.44 51.35 6.06
CA SER A 78 16.40 52.35 5.70
C SER A 78 14.98 51.73 5.68
N ALA A 79 14.07 52.37 6.42
CA ALA A 79 12.62 52.20 6.36
C ALA A 79 12.00 53.15 5.31
N PRO A 80 10.71 52.98 4.93
CA PRO A 80 9.70 53.87 5.51
C PRO A 80 8.31 53.24 5.81
N VAL A 81 7.77 53.72 6.94
CA VAL A 81 6.41 54.11 7.38
C VAL A 81 5.12 53.77 6.57
N ALA A 82 4.26 53.01 7.25
CA ALA A 82 2.80 53.12 7.58
C ALA A 82 1.70 53.51 6.58
N GLY A 83 0.59 52.73 6.67
CA GLY A 83 -0.79 53.10 6.34
C GLY A 83 -1.77 52.06 6.89
N GLU A 84 -2.61 52.48 7.85
CA GLU A 84 -3.55 51.71 8.67
C GLU A 84 -4.77 51.12 7.93
N ALA A 85 -5.35 50.05 8.48
CA ALA A 85 -6.77 50.00 8.87
C ALA A 85 -7.05 48.74 9.70
N ALA A 86 -7.38 48.94 10.98
CA ALA A 86 -7.84 47.93 11.92
C ALA A 86 -9.37 47.83 11.92
N SER A 87 -9.90 46.62 12.12
CA SER A 87 -11.16 46.43 12.85
C SER A 87 -11.19 45.04 13.45
N ALA A 88 -11.14 45.04 14.78
CA ALA A 88 -11.30 43.90 15.66
C ALA A 88 -12.80 43.68 15.95
N LEU A 89 -13.27 42.43 15.93
CA LEU A 89 -14.42 42.01 16.73
C LEU A 89 -14.19 40.60 17.27
N GLN A 90 -14.61 40.46 18.52
CA GLN A 90 -14.35 39.43 19.53
C GLN A 90 -15.27 38.19 19.40
N PRO A 91 -15.01 37.11 20.16
CA PRO A 91 -15.63 35.79 19.96
C PRO A 91 -17.02 35.70 20.60
N VAL A 92 -17.94 35.01 19.93
CA VAL A 92 -19.27 34.68 20.45
C VAL A 92 -19.24 33.33 21.15
N GLU A 93 -19.58 33.33 22.44
CA GLU A 93 -19.88 32.16 23.26
C GLU A 93 -21.29 31.63 22.94
N ASP A 94 -21.43 30.30 22.85
CA ASP A 94 -22.67 29.61 22.49
C ASP A 94 -23.47 29.28 23.77
N VAL A 95 -24.62 29.94 23.94
CA VAL A 95 -25.53 29.79 25.09
C VAL A 95 -26.60 28.74 24.78
N LEU A 96 -26.60 27.66 25.58
CA LEU A 96 -27.72 26.73 25.72
C LEU A 96 -29.01 27.48 26.07
N THR A 97 -30.04 27.37 25.23
CA THR A 97 -31.39 27.78 25.62
C THR A 97 -32.34 26.60 25.61
N ARG A 98 -32.81 26.23 26.81
CA ARG A 98 -33.97 25.38 27.06
C ARG A 98 -35.24 26.20 26.82
N VAL A 99 -36.24 25.63 26.17
CA VAL A 99 -37.61 26.19 26.17
C VAL A 99 -38.58 25.09 26.57
N SER A 100 -39.37 25.39 27.62
CA SER A 100 -40.45 24.58 28.17
C SER A 100 -41.82 25.04 27.65
N LEU A 101 -42.79 24.14 27.75
CA LEU A 101 -44.19 24.24 27.33
C LEU A 101 -44.99 25.41 27.95
N ALA A 102 -45.98 25.89 27.19
CA ALA A 102 -47.26 26.40 27.69
C ALA A 102 -48.37 26.13 26.67
N GLU A 103 -49.53 25.66 27.16
CA GLU A 103 -50.78 25.44 26.44
C GLU A 103 -51.60 26.74 26.31
N THR A 104 -52.42 26.87 25.25
CA THR A 104 -53.82 27.39 25.29
C THR A 104 -54.50 27.33 23.91
N GLY A 105 -55.59 26.55 23.83
CA GLY A 105 -56.93 26.89 23.32
C GLY A 105 -57.22 27.46 21.92
N GLU A 106 -57.94 26.64 21.12
CA GLU A 106 -59.09 26.95 20.22
C GLU A 106 -58.88 27.85 18.97
N GLY A 107 -59.43 27.60 17.76
CA GLY A 107 -60.36 26.60 17.24
C GLY A 107 -60.68 26.85 15.73
N ALA A 108 -61.46 25.93 15.14
CA ALA A 108 -62.14 25.93 13.83
C ALA A 108 -61.29 25.68 12.55
N SER A 109 -61.74 25.00 11.49
CA SER A 109 -62.65 23.87 11.22
C SER A 109 -62.55 23.61 9.69
N SER A 110 -62.44 22.37 9.24
CA SER A 110 -63.07 21.87 8.00
C SER A 110 -62.74 20.41 7.75
N SER A 111 -63.80 19.69 7.39
CA SER A 111 -63.97 18.26 7.28
C SER A 111 -63.61 17.72 5.89
N SER A 112 -63.04 16.52 5.80
CA SER A 112 -63.67 15.39 5.08
C SER A 112 -62.86 14.08 5.15
N THR A 113 -63.54 13.09 5.75
CA THR A 113 -63.61 11.67 5.33
C THR A 113 -62.37 10.77 5.45
N ALA A 114 -62.34 9.99 6.53
CA ALA A 114 -61.68 8.69 6.61
C ALA A 114 -62.73 7.56 6.62
N PRO A 115 -62.41 6.36 6.09
CA PRO A 115 -62.87 5.12 6.67
C PRO A 115 -61.69 4.38 7.34
N ALA A 116 -61.99 3.75 8.47
CA ALA A 116 -61.10 2.95 9.31
C ALA A 116 -60.67 1.61 8.63
N PRO A 117 -59.65 0.92 9.17
CA PRO A 117 -58.78 0.04 8.40
C PRO A 117 -59.25 -1.41 8.33
N VAL A 118 -58.91 -2.07 7.23
CA VAL A 118 -59.03 -3.51 7.05
C VAL A 118 -57.82 -4.19 7.69
N VAL A 119 -58.10 -5.09 8.63
CA VAL A 119 -57.12 -5.98 9.27
C VAL A 119 -56.60 -6.97 8.22
N ALA A 120 -55.29 -6.96 7.94
CA ALA A 120 -54.62 -7.99 7.16
C ALA A 120 -53.22 -8.29 7.70
N ALA A 121 -53.16 -9.45 8.35
CA ALA A 121 -52.04 -10.32 8.71
C ALA A 121 -50.59 -9.84 8.44
N SER A 122 -49.83 -9.80 9.54
CA SER A 122 -48.38 -9.78 9.61
C SER A 122 -47.74 -10.92 8.81
N GLY A 123 -47.24 -10.60 7.62
CA GLY A 123 -46.25 -11.42 6.91
C GLY A 123 -44.87 -11.16 7.50
N ALA A 124 -44.45 -12.00 8.44
CA ALA A 124 -43.09 -11.96 8.98
C ALA A 124 -42.07 -12.19 7.85
N LEU A 125 -41.18 -11.22 7.67
CA LEU A 125 -39.97 -11.39 6.87
C LEU A 125 -39.15 -12.56 7.46
N PRO A 126 -38.51 -13.40 6.63
CA PRO A 126 -37.73 -14.53 7.13
C PRO A 126 -36.60 -14.02 8.05
N PRO A 127 -36.32 -14.69 9.17
CA PRO A 127 -35.31 -14.23 10.11
C PRO A 127 -33.94 -14.31 9.44
N THR A 128 -33.37 -13.15 9.13
CA THR A 128 -31.96 -13.04 8.77
C THR A 128 -31.15 -13.64 9.91
N SER A 129 -30.45 -14.74 9.61
CA SER A 129 -29.62 -15.55 10.52
C SER A 129 -29.02 -14.75 11.69
N SER A 130 -29.43 -15.09 12.90
CA SER A 130 -29.08 -14.51 14.21
C SER A 130 -27.61 -14.69 14.65
N LYS A 131 -26.69 -14.85 13.70
CA LYS A 131 -25.24 -15.05 13.93
C LYS A 131 -24.36 -13.94 13.37
N SER A 132 -24.91 -12.76 13.06
CA SER A 132 -24.04 -11.59 12.85
C SER A 132 -23.42 -11.19 14.19
N LEU A 133 -22.10 -11.26 14.33
CA LEU A 133 -21.37 -10.70 15.47
C LEU A 133 -21.70 -9.19 15.57
N VAL A 134 -22.62 -8.82 16.47
CA VAL A 134 -22.93 -7.42 16.74
C VAL A 134 -21.98 -6.91 17.79
N PHE A 135 -21.10 -5.99 17.41
CA PHE A 135 -20.22 -5.33 18.36
C PHE A 135 -21.03 -4.47 19.34
N PRO A 136 -20.69 -4.49 20.65
CA PRO A 136 -21.38 -3.67 21.63
C PRO A 136 -21.20 -2.19 21.32
N SER A 137 -22.26 -1.40 21.55
CA SER A 137 -22.17 0.06 21.45
C SER A 137 -21.26 0.60 22.56
N ARG A 138 -20.58 1.71 22.27
CA ARG A 138 -19.75 2.41 23.27
C ARG A 138 -20.64 2.79 24.47
N PRO A 139 -20.32 2.38 25.70
CA PRO A 139 -21.15 2.64 26.88
C PRO A 139 -21.12 4.11 27.33
N GLY A 140 -20.08 4.86 26.94
CA GLY A 140 -19.93 6.28 27.26
C GLY A 140 -18.52 6.77 26.97
N PHE A 141 -18.25 8.02 27.35
CA PHE A 141 -16.92 8.63 27.33
C PHE A 141 -16.27 8.56 28.70
N GLY A 142 -14.97 8.28 28.75
CA GLY A 142 -14.22 8.32 30.00
C GLY A 142 -14.10 9.76 30.52
N THR A 143 -14.37 9.95 31.80
CA THR A 143 -14.33 11.27 32.47
C THR A 143 -13.23 11.40 33.52
N ALA A 144 -12.60 10.28 33.91
CA ALA A 144 -11.55 10.24 34.92
C ALA A 144 -10.18 10.63 34.35
N GLY A 145 -9.50 11.57 35.01
CA GLY A 145 -8.15 12.01 34.66
C GLY A 145 -8.04 13.50 34.37
N ARG A 146 -6.85 13.95 33.99
CA ARG A 146 -6.59 15.33 33.54
C ARG A 146 -6.95 15.45 32.06
N ARG A 147 -7.45 16.62 31.68
CA ARG A 147 -7.73 16.93 30.27
C ARG A 147 -6.47 17.44 29.59
N CYS A 148 -6.14 16.92 28.41
CA CYS A 148 -5.13 17.50 27.52
C CYS A 148 -5.67 17.67 26.10
N ARG A 149 -5.11 18.65 25.40
CA ARG A 149 -5.32 18.86 23.97
C ARG A 149 -4.22 18.14 23.20
N VAL A 150 -4.61 17.35 22.21
CA VAL A 150 -3.67 16.74 21.27
C VAL A 150 -4.11 16.99 19.84
N ARG A 151 -3.15 17.02 18.92
CA ARG A 151 -3.42 17.02 17.49
C ARG A 151 -3.31 15.60 16.96
N ALA A 152 -4.35 15.15 16.28
CA ALA A 152 -4.35 13.88 15.56
C ALA A 152 -4.03 14.12 14.08
N ASN A 153 -3.35 13.16 13.47
CA ASN A 153 -3.03 13.11 12.04
C ASN A 153 -4.25 12.79 11.14
N HIS A 154 -5.39 13.36 11.52
CA HIS A 154 -6.67 13.27 10.87
C HIS A 154 -7.07 14.65 10.34
N PHE A 155 -7.45 14.71 9.08
CA PHE A 155 -7.98 15.90 8.42
C PHE A 155 -9.48 15.71 8.22
N VAL A 156 -10.29 16.66 8.68
CA VAL A 156 -11.75 16.56 8.57
C VAL A 156 -12.14 16.63 7.09
N VAL A 157 -13.12 15.82 6.69
CA VAL A 157 -13.61 15.73 5.33
C VAL A 157 -15.07 16.14 5.28
N GLN A 158 -15.37 17.13 4.46
CA GLN A 158 -16.73 17.53 4.12
C GLN A 158 -17.11 16.92 2.78
N LEU A 159 -18.34 16.45 2.68
CA LEU A 159 -18.89 15.81 1.48
C LEU A 159 -20.08 16.61 0.95
N ALA A 160 -20.10 16.83 -0.36
CA ALA A 160 -21.29 17.31 -1.06
C ALA A 160 -22.32 16.18 -1.21
N ASP A 161 -23.58 16.55 -1.42
CA ASP A 161 -24.65 15.59 -1.66
C ASP A 161 -24.65 15.13 -3.12
N LYS A 162 -23.67 14.29 -3.47
CA LYS A 162 -23.55 13.71 -4.81
C LYS A 162 -23.87 12.22 -4.78
N THR A 163 -24.53 11.75 -5.83
CA THR A 163 -24.70 10.31 -6.08
C THR A 163 -23.46 9.78 -6.80
N ILE A 164 -22.92 8.66 -6.32
CA ILE A 164 -21.81 7.94 -6.95
C ILE A 164 -22.37 6.73 -7.69
N TYR A 165 -21.98 6.55 -8.95
CA TYR A 165 -22.34 5.38 -9.74
C TYR A 165 -21.17 4.39 -9.74
N HIS A 166 -21.44 3.16 -9.31
CA HIS A 166 -20.47 2.07 -9.26
C HIS A 166 -20.64 1.19 -10.50
N TYR A 167 -19.57 1.06 -11.28
CA TYR A 167 -19.51 0.22 -12.47
C TYR A 167 -18.46 -0.88 -12.30
N ASP A 168 -18.81 -2.09 -12.69
CA ASP A 168 -17.87 -3.18 -12.89
C ASP A 168 -17.26 -3.12 -14.29
N ILE A 169 -15.96 -3.33 -14.36
CA ILE A 169 -15.17 -3.24 -15.60
C ILE A 169 -14.50 -4.58 -15.87
N ALA A 170 -14.88 -5.24 -16.97
CA ALA A 170 -14.24 -6.45 -17.45
C ALA A 170 -13.39 -6.14 -18.70
N ILE A 171 -12.11 -6.55 -18.68
CA ILE A 171 -11.16 -6.35 -19.77
C ILE A 171 -10.74 -7.70 -20.35
N THR A 172 -10.92 -7.90 -21.66
CA THR A 172 -10.47 -9.09 -22.38
C THR A 172 -9.38 -8.72 -23.40
N PRO A 173 -8.22 -9.40 -23.44
CA PRO A 173 -7.81 -10.51 -22.56
C PRO A 173 -7.53 -10.07 -21.12
N GLU A 174 -7.80 -10.96 -20.17
CA GLU A 174 -7.59 -10.68 -18.75
C GLU A 174 -6.12 -10.39 -18.45
N SER A 175 -5.89 -9.38 -17.62
CA SER A 175 -4.56 -8.95 -17.22
C SER A 175 -4.50 -8.79 -15.71
N ILE A 176 -3.56 -9.52 -15.09
CA ILE A 176 -3.24 -9.42 -13.66
C ILE A 176 -2.57 -8.07 -13.33
N SER A 177 -2.02 -7.38 -14.33
CA SER A 177 -1.35 -6.10 -14.15
C SER A 177 -2.35 -4.97 -13.97
N ARG A 178 -2.51 -4.50 -12.72
CA ARG A 178 -3.34 -3.33 -12.39
C ARG A 178 -2.89 -2.06 -13.12
N GLU A 179 -1.58 -1.88 -13.28
CA GLU A 179 -1.00 -0.75 -14.00
C GLU A 179 -1.46 -0.74 -15.47
N ARG A 180 -1.38 -1.90 -16.14
CA ARG A 180 -1.86 -2.04 -17.52
C ARG A 180 -3.36 -1.78 -17.62
N ASN A 181 -4.15 -2.34 -16.70
CA ASN A 181 -5.60 -2.16 -16.71
C ASN A 181 -5.96 -0.67 -16.55
N ARG A 182 -5.25 0.07 -15.68
CA ARG A 182 -5.41 1.53 -15.58
C ARG A 182 -5.06 2.26 -16.87
N THR A 183 -3.96 1.90 -17.53
CA THR A 183 -3.60 2.50 -18.82
C THR A 183 -4.68 2.26 -19.88
N ILE A 184 -5.22 1.05 -19.95
CA ILE A 184 -6.31 0.70 -20.89
C ILE A 184 -7.54 1.57 -20.62
N ILE A 185 -7.95 1.74 -19.35
CA ILE A 185 -9.12 2.55 -19.00
C ILE A 185 -8.89 4.05 -19.23
N LYS A 186 -7.68 4.56 -18.93
CA LYS A 186 -7.34 5.96 -19.26
C LYS A 186 -7.40 6.23 -20.75
N GLU A 187 -6.89 5.29 -21.54
CA GLU A 187 -6.94 5.39 -23.00
C GLU A 187 -8.38 5.29 -23.53
N LEU A 188 -9.20 4.40 -22.97
CA LEU A 188 -10.63 4.32 -23.29
C LEU A 188 -11.34 5.65 -23.02
N ILE A 189 -11.14 6.26 -21.85
CA ILE A 189 -11.74 7.56 -21.51
C ILE A 189 -11.27 8.64 -22.50
N ARG A 190 -9.98 8.66 -22.84
CA ARG A 190 -9.41 9.59 -23.82
C ARG A 190 -10.03 9.43 -25.21
N LEU A 191 -10.18 8.20 -25.68
CA LEU A 191 -10.77 7.89 -26.98
C LEU A 191 -12.28 8.19 -27.01
N GLN A 192 -12.99 7.88 -25.94
CA GLN A 192 -14.41 8.19 -25.81
C GLN A 192 -14.65 9.69 -25.89
N GLN A 193 -13.83 10.50 -25.21
CA GLN A 193 -13.91 11.96 -25.30
C GLN A 193 -13.69 12.43 -26.75
N GLN A 194 -12.70 11.88 -27.45
CA GLN A 194 -12.45 12.21 -28.85
C GLN A 194 -13.61 11.82 -29.78
N TYR A 195 -14.22 10.66 -29.55
CA TYR A 195 -15.39 10.22 -30.29
C TYR A 195 -16.59 11.17 -30.08
N LEU A 196 -16.83 11.58 -28.83
CA LEU A 196 -17.85 12.58 -28.50
C LEU A 196 -17.55 13.95 -29.13
N ASP A 197 -16.27 14.30 -29.27
CA ASP A 197 -15.80 15.51 -29.96
C ASP A 197 -15.79 15.35 -31.50
N GLY A 198 -16.37 14.27 -32.05
CA GLY A 198 -16.50 14.04 -33.49
C GLY A 198 -15.22 13.58 -34.21
N ARG A 199 -14.18 13.18 -33.46
CA ARG A 199 -12.92 12.68 -34.01
C ARG A 199 -12.94 11.15 -34.04
N LEU A 200 -12.84 10.56 -35.24
CA LEU A 200 -12.74 9.11 -35.39
C LEU A 200 -11.31 8.63 -35.09
N PRO A 201 -11.11 7.73 -34.11
CA PRO A 201 -9.80 7.13 -33.88
C PRO A 201 -9.43 6.21 -35.05
N ARG A 202 -8.26 6.43 -35.65
CA ARG A 202 -7.70 5.54 -36.68
C ARG A 202 -6.78 4.54 -36.02
N GLY A 203 -7.09 3.24 -36.12
CA GLY A 203 -6.20 2.18 -35.66
C GLY A 203 -4.96 2.08 -36.54
N SER A 204 -3.78 1.99 -35.92
CA SER A 204 -2.52 1.74 -36.63
C SER A 204 -2.19 0.24 -36.67
N LYS A 205 -1.45 -0.20 -37.72
CA LYS A 205 -1.02 -1.59 -37.85
C LYS A 205 -0.07 -1.96 -36.71
N GLY A 206 -0.46 -2.93 -35.88
CA GLY A 206 0.33 -3.45 -34.76
C GLY A 206 -0.24 -3.13 -33.37
N GLU A 207 -1.39 -2.47 -33.28
CA GLU A 207 -2.06 -2.20 -32.01
C GLU A 207 -2.65 -3.48 -31.38
N LYS A 208 -2.60 -3.56 -30.04
CA LYS A 208 -3.26 -4.63 -29.30
C LYS A 208 -4.71 -4.25 -29.05
N GLU A 209 -5.62 -5.09 -29.51
CA GLU A 209 -7.04 -4.92 -29.29
C GLU A 209 -7.44 -5.41 -27.89
N TYR A 210 -8.23 -4.60 -27.18
CA TYR A 210 -8.84 -4.96 -25.90
C TYR A 210 -10.34 -4.71 -25.98
N ARG A 211 -11.13 -5.70 -25.54
CA ARG A 211 -12.57 -5.52 -25.34
C ARG A 211 -12.82 -5.14 -23.89
N VAL A 212 -13.45 -3.99 -23.68
CA VAL A 212 -13.84 -3.50 -22.36
C VAL A 212 -15.36 -3.53 -22.25
N THR A 213 -15.87 -4.20 -21.22
CA THR A 213 -17.31 -4.23 -20.87
C THR A 213 -17.50 -3.45 -19.58
N ILE A 214 -18.44 -2.51 -19.58
CA ILE A 214 -18.76 -1.64 -18.43
C ILE A 214 -20.21 -1.92 -18.03
N THR A 215 -20.45 -2.31 -16.79
CA THR A 215 -21.77 -2.68 -16.28
C THR A 215 -22.08 -1.88 -15.02
N GLU A 216 -23.23 -1.21 -14.96
CA GLU A 216 -23.67 -0.53 -13.72
C GLU A 216 -24.06 -1.57 -12.67
N VAL A 217 -23.51 -1.43 -11.47
CA VAL A 217 -23.70 -2.38 -10.36
C VAL A 217 -24.55 -1.77 -9.25
N ALA A 218 -24.25 -0.51 -8.89
CA ALA A 218 -24.93 0.14 -7.78
C ALA A 218 -24.92 1.66 -7.91
N LYS A 219 -25.94 2.27 -7.32
CA LYS A 219 -26.06 3.71 -7.13
C LYS A 219 -25.88 4.01 -5.64
N LEU A 220 -24.76 4.63 -5.29
CA LEU A 220 -24.38 4.94 -3.92
C LEU A 220 -24.73 6.39 -3.61
N ASP A 221 -25.68 6.61 -2.71
CA ASP A 221 -25.99 7.94 -2.19
C ASP A 221 -25.23 8.24 -0.89
N MET A 222 -25.21 9.52 -0.52
CA MET A 222 -24.62 9.97 0.76
C MET A 222 -25.58 9.84 1.94
N TYR A 223 -26.86 9.49 1.71
CA TYR A 223 -27.88 9.46 2.75
C TYR A 223 -27.54 8.41 3.81
N SER A 224 -27.23 7.19 3.38
CA SER A 224 -26.86 6.10 4.31
C SER A 224 -25.63 6.45 5.15
N LEU A 225 -24.65 7.13 4.55
CA LEU A 225 -23.45 7.60 5.26
C LEU A 225 -23.80 8.70 6.28
N LYS A 226 -24.66 9.65 5.92
CA LYS A 226 -25.15 10.69 6.83
C LYS A 226 -25.92 10.09 8.01
N GLN A 227 -26.79 9.09 7.78
CA GLN A 227 -27.51 8.41 8.86
C GLN A 227 -26.57 7.65 9.81
N PHE A 228 -25.55 6.99 9.26
CA PHE A 228 -24.51 6.33 10.06
C PHE A 228 -23.72 7.34 10.89
N MET A 229 -23.30 8.47 10.30
CA MET A 229 -22.60 9.55 11.01
C MET A 229 -23.45 10.19 12.11
N ALA A 230 -24.77 10.27 11.93
CA ALA A 230 -25.71 10.74 12.94
C ALA A 230 -26.02 9.70 14.03
N GLY A 231 -25.45 8.49 13.96
CA GLY A 231 -25.71 7.40 14.89
C GLY A 231 -27.11 6.78 14.76
N ARG A 232 -27.87 7.14 13.72
CA ARG A 232 -29.22 6.61 13.44
C ARG A 232 -29.18 5.24 12.77
N GLN A 233 -28.07 4.94 12.10
CA GLN A 233 -27.79 3.63 11.49
C GLN A 233 -26.54 3.02 12.11
N ARG A 234 -26.58 1.72 12.42
CA ARG A 234 -25.44 0.98 12.99
C ARG A 234 -24.46 0.45 11.95
N GLU A 235 -24.95 0.13 10.76
CA GLU A 235 -24.14 -0.44 9.70
C GLU A 235 -23.41 0.64 8.92
N LEU A 236 -22.09 0.54 8.86
CA LEU A 236 -21.24 1.46 8.10
C LEU A 236 -21.35 1.15 6.61
N PRO A 237 -21.76 2.10 5.74
CA PRO A 237 -21.79 1.89 4.30
C PRO A 237 -20.37 1.78 3.73
N GLN A 238 -19.81 0.56 3.74
CA GLN A 238 -18.44 0.27 3.31
C GLN A 238 -18.21 0.66 1.86
N ASP A 239 -19.16 0.38 0.97
CA ASP A 239 -19.05 0.66 -0.46
C ASP A 239 -18.92 2.16 -0.73
N THR A 240 -19.69 2.99 -0.02
CA THR A 240 -19.60 4.45 -0.12
C THR A 240 -18.24 4.96 0.37
N ILE A 241 -17.75 4.48 1.52
CA ILE A 241 -16.43 4.85 2.03
C ILE A 241 -15.31 4.40 1.08
N GLN A 242 -15.43 3.19 0.54
CA GLN A 242 -14.46 2.64 -0.41
C GLN A 242 -14.44 3.44 -1.72
N ALA A 243 -15.59 3.83 -2.26
CA ALA A 243 -15.67 4.65 -3.45
C ALA A 243 -15.00 6.02 -3.25
N LEU A 244 -15.23 6.66 -2.10
CA LEU A 244 -14.58 7.92 -1.74
C LEU A 244 -13.07 7.75 -1.51
N ASP A 245 -12.62 6.65 -0.88
CA ASP A 245 -11.20 6.33 -0.72
C ASP A 245 -10.52 6.12 -2.09
N ILE A 246 -11.18 5.45 -3.03
CA ILE A 246 -10.68 5.25 -4.39
C ILE A 246 -10.53 6.60 -5.11
N ALA A 247 -11.54 7.48 -5.02
CA ALA A 247 -11.51 8.81 -5.65
C ALA A 247 -10.31 9.64 -5.14
N LEU A 248 -10.10 9.71 -3.82
CA LEU A 248 -8.99 10.44 -3.22
C LEU A 248 -7.60 9.86 -3.56
N ARG A 249 -7.54 8.64 -4.10
CA ARG A 249 -6.30 7.93 -4.38
C ARG A 249 -5.93 7.94 -5.86
N GLU A 250 -6.83 8.34 -6.74
CA GLU A 250 -6.59 8.28 -8.18
C GLU A 250 -5.45 9.21 -8.63
N CYS A 251 -5.41 10.44 -8.13
CA CYS A 251 -4.32 11.34 -8.48
C CYS A 251 -2.96 10.89 -7.91
N PRO A 252 -2.83 10.55 -6.61
CA PRO A 252 -1.59 9.96 -6.07
C PRO A 252 -1.13 8.68 -6.79
N ASN A 253 -2.05 7.82 -7.26
CA ASN A 253 -1.72 6.61 -8.03
C ASN A 253 -1.00 6.94 -9.35
N GLY A 254 -1.23 8.11 -9.93
CA GLY A 254 -0.55 8.57 -11.14
C GLY A 254 0.82 9.20 -10.90
N ARG A 255 1.09 9.67 -9.67
CA ARG A 255 2.33 10.38 -9.32
C ARG A 255 3.35 9.54 -8.55
N TYR A 256 2.88 8.53 -7.81
CA TYR A 256 3.70 7.80 -6.84
C TYR A 256 3.52 6.29 -6.97
N THR A 257 4.49 5.53 -6.44
CA THR A 257 4.38 4.07 -6.35
C THR A 257 3.40 3.70 -5.24
N SER A 258 2.23 3.19 -5.61
CA SER A 258 1.20 2.77 -4.65
C SER A 258 1.42 1.34 -4.16
N ILE A 259 1.49 1.15 -2.85
CA ILE A 259 1.58 -0.16 -2.20
C ILE A 259 0.56 -0.21 -1.06
N SER A 260 -0.42 -1.12 -1.18
CA SER A 260 -1.52 -1.26 -0.21
C SER A 260 -2.32 0.04 -0.06
N ARG A 261 -2.21 0.76 1.07
CA ARG A 261 -2.83 2.07 1.35
C ARG A 261 -1.81 3.21 1.44
N SER A 262 -0.59 2.97 0.99
CA SER A 262 0.51 3.95 1.06
C SER A 262 1.05 4.29 -0.32
N PHE A 263 1.66 5.47 -0.41
CA PHE A 263 2.27 6.02 -1.61
C PHE A 263 3.74 6.35 -1.34
N PHE A 264 4.63 5.92 -2.22
CA PHE A 264 6.09 6.03 -2.04
C PHE A 264 6.75 6.69 -3.24
N ALA A 265 7.76 7.51 -2.98
CA ALA A 265 8.61 8.12 -3.99
C ALA A 265 9.92 8.61 -3.35
N GLN A 266 11.02 8.57 -4.09
CA GLN A 266 12.31 9.10 -3.63
C GLN A 266 12.25 10.57 -3.21
N SER A 267 11.34 11.35 -3.82
CA SER A 267 11.11 12.76 -3.51
C SER A 267 10.50 13.04 -2.13
N PHE A 268 10.09 12.00 -1.39
CA PHE A 268 9.72 12.11 0.04
C PHE A 268 10.91 11.82 0.96
N GLY A 269 12.08 11.57 0.40
CA GLY A 269 13.27 11.08 1.08
C GLY A 269 13.52 9.60 0.79
N HIS A 270 14.78 9.25 0.60
CA HIS A 270 15.23 7.88 0.42
C HIS A 270 16.64 7.71 1.02
N GLY A 271 17.06 6.47 1.19
CA GLY A 271 18.42 6.17 1.66
C GLY A 271 18.76 4.69 1.51
N GLU A 272 20.02 4.40 1.23
CA GLU A 272 20.51 3.04 1.06
C GLU A 272 20.47 2.26 2.37
N ILE A 273 20.02 1.00 2.31
CA ILE A 273 19.98 0.08 3.47
C ILE A 273 20.85 -1.17 3.25
N GLY A 274 21.54 -1.23 2.10
CA GLY A 274 22.54 -2.24 1.73
C GLY A 274 21.98 -3.45 0.99
N SER A 275 22.90 -4.19 0.35
CA SER A 275 22.63 -5.36 -0.49
C SER A 275 21.72 -5.06 -1.69
N GLY A 276 21.92 -3.88 -2.30
CA GLY A 276 21.19 -3.42 -3.47
C GLY A 276 19.74 -3.04 -3.19
N VAL A 277 19.46 -2.70 -1.94
CA VAL A 277 18.15 -2.28 -1.44
C VAL A 277 18.27 -0.88 -0.84
N GLU A 278 17.28 -0.05 -1.12
CA GLU A 278 17.11 1.27 -0.55
C GLU A 278 15.75 1.40 0.13
N CYS A 279 15.64 2.31 1.09
CA CYS A 279 14.39 2.67 1.73
C CYS A 279 13.81 3.90 1.03
N TRP A 280 12.55 3.84 0.60
CA TRP A 280 11.82 5.03 0.17
C TRP A 280 10.83 5.43 1.25
N ARG A 281 10.77 6.72 1.54
CA ARG A 281 9.72 7.33 2.34
C ARG A 281 8.46 7.56 1.50
N GLY A 282 7.38 7.76 2.21
CA GLY A 282 6.07 7.91 1.64
C GLY A 282 5.05 8.25 2.72
N TYR A 283 3.79 8.05 2.39
CA TYR A 283 2.70 8.29 3.33
C TYR A 283 1.60 7.25 3.19
N TYR A 284 0.99 6.91 4.31
CA TYR A 284 -0.25 6.16 4.41
C TYR A 284 -1.43 7.11 4.25
N GLN A 285 -2.48 6.64 3.58
CA GLN A 285 -3.73 7.37 3.41
C GLN A 285 -4.91 6.43 3.66
N SER A 286 -5.87 6.86 4.49
CA SER A 286 -7.16 6.17 4.58
C SER A 286 -8.27 7.11 5.01
N LEU A 287 -9.41 7.03 4.33
CA LEU A 287 -10.64 7.66 4.79
C LEU A 287 -11.26 6.86 5.95
N ARG A 288 -11.63 7.55 7.04
CA ARG A 288 -12.15 6.93 8.27
C ARG A 288 -13.36 7.67 8.83
N PRO A 289 -14.46 6.96 9.12
CA PRO A 289 -15.55 7.51 9.91
C PRO A 289 -15.10 7.71 11.36
N THR A 290 -15.35 8.89 11.91
CA THR A 290 -15.05 9.24 13.31
C THR A 290 -16.22 9.99 13.93
N GLN A 291 -16.19 10.22 15.25
CA GLN A 291 -17.22 11.02 15.92
C GLN A 291 -17.19 12.51 15.52
N MET A 292 -16.08 13.00 14.96
CA MET A 292 -16.00 14.35 14.38
C MET A 292 -16.53 14.41 12.94
N GLY A 293 -17.10 13.32 12.44
CA GLY A 293 -17.45 13.12 11.05
C GLY A 293 -16.38 12.32 10.29
N LEU A 294 -16.42 12.41 8.97
CA LEU A 294 -15.48 11.72 8.11
C LEU A 294 -14.11 12.39 8.18
N SER A 295 -13.05 11.59 8.21
CA SER A 295 -11.68 12.11 8.33
C SER A 295 -10.70 11.36 7.43
N LEU A 296 -9.78 12.09 6.82
CA LEU A 296 -8.67 11.52 6.08
C LEU A 296 -7.49 11.37 7.03
N ASN A 297 -7.12 10.13 7.34
CA ASN A 297 -5.92 9.82 8.12
C ASN A 297 -4.70 9.79 7.18
N ILE A 298 -3.70 10.63 7.48
CA ILE A 298 -2.43 10.68 6.75
C ILE A 298 -1.30 10.44 7.74
N ASP A 299 -0.39 9.51 7.43
CA ASP A 299 0.77 9.24 8.29
C ASP A 299 2.03 8.94 7.48
N ILE A 300 3.20 9.16 8.05
CA ILE A 300 4.48 8.84 7.42
C ILE A 300 4.63 7.32 7.29
N SER A 301 5.06 6.89 6.12
CA SER A 301 5.37 5.49 5.82
C SER A 301 6.76 5.36 5.22
N ALA A 302 7.38 4.20 5.37
CA ALA A 302 8.68 3.87 4.78
C ALA A 302 8.72 2.39 4.43
N THR A 303 9.27 2.04 3.27
CA THR A 303 9.43 0.64 2.86
C THR A 303 10.64 0.46 1.94
N ALA A 304 11.10 -0.79 1.84
CA ALA A 304 12.22 -1.16 0.99
C ALA A 304 11.86 -1.29 -0.50
N PHE A 305 12.77 -0.82 -1.35
CA PHE A 305 12.75 -0.89 -2.80
C PHE A 305 14.10 -1.42 -3.31
N TYR A 306 14.07 -2.08 -4.47
CA TYR A 306 15.31 -2.40 -5.18
C TYR A 306 15.93 -1.10 -5.71
N LYS A 307 17.24 -0.93 -5.47
CA LYS A 307 17.99 0.19 -6.03
C LYS A 307 18.06 0.05 -7.55
N ALA A 308 17.85 1.15 -8.26
CA ALA A 308 18.05 1.19 -9.70
C ALA A 308 19.55 1.20 -10.01
N GLN A 309 20.08 0.05 -10.42
CA GLN A 309 21.51 -0.13 -10.67
C GLN A 309 21.79 -1.27 -11.65
N PRO A 310 23.00 -1.33 -12.26
CA PRO A 310 23.42 -2.48 -13.06
C PRO A 310 23.26 -3.80 -12.29
N VAL A 311 22.81 -4.84 -12.98
CA VAL A 311 22.58 -6.16 -12.36
C VAL A 311 23.89 -6.75 -11.84
N MET A 312 25.01 -6.50 -12.50
CA MET A 312 26.33 -6.88 -12.02
C MET A 312 26.67 -6.22 -10.67
N ASP A 313 26.45 -4.91 -10.53
CA ASP A 313 26.73 -4.19 -9.28
C ASP A 313 25.87 -4.73 -8.14
N PHE A 314 24.57 -4.96 -8.41
CA PHE A 314 23.69 -5.63 -7.45
C PHE A 314 24.21 -7.02 -7.06
N ALA A 315 24.67 -7.83 -8.01
CA ALA A 315 25.15 -9.18 -7.74
C ALA A 315 26.42 -9.18 -6.86
N LEU A 316 27.35 -8.28 -7.15
CA LEU A 316 28.59 -8.12 -6.38
C LEU A 316 28.32 -7.62 -4.96
N GLU A 317 27.45 -6.62 -4.80
CA GLU A 317 27.06 -6.09 -3.49
C GLU A 317 26.27 -7.13 -2.67
N TYR A 318 25.33 -7.84 -3.30
CA TYR A 318 24.47 -8.83 -2.63
C TYR A 318 25.25 -10.05 -2.15
N LEU A 319 26.24 -10.50 -2.92
CA LEU A 319 27.09 -11.65 -2.58
C LEU A 319 28.36 -11.26 -1.83
N ASN A 320 28.63 -9.96 -1.67
CA ASN A 320 29.86 -9.41 -1.11
C ASN A 320 31.13 -9.93 -1.83
N ILE A 321 31.09 -9.94 -3.17
CA ILE A 321 32.19 -10.38 -4.03
C ILE A 321 32.94 -9.16 -4.58
N ARG A 322 34.27 -9.15 -4.45
CA ARG A 322 35.14 -8.10 -4.99
C ARG A 322 35.78 -8.45 -6.33
N ASP A 323 36.10 -9.73 -6.53
CA ASP A 323 36.73 -10.23 -7.76
C ASP A 323 35.71 -10.96 -8.63
N ALA A 324 35.31 -10.30 -9.71
CA ALA A 324 34.35 -10.82 -10.67
C ALA A 324 35.02 -11.64 -11.81
N SER A 325 36.34 -11.82 -11.80
CA SER A 325 37.03 -12.59 -12.84
C SER A 325 36.78 -14.10 -12.72
N ARG A 326 36.55 -14.58 -11.49
CA ARG A 326 36.35 -16.00 -11.17
C ARG A 326 34.94 -16.47 -11.51
N ARG A 327 34.79 -17.78 -11.72
CA ARG A 327 33.49 -18.43 -11.86
C ARG A 327 32.70 -18.32 -10.57
N LEU A 328 31.41 -18.00 -10.68
CA LEU A 328 30.51 -17.93 -9.55
C LEU A 328 30.25 -19.34 -8.98
N HIS A 329 30.42 -19.50 -7.66
CA HIS A 329 30.14 -20.78 -7.00
C HIS A 329 28.64 -21.11 -7.03
N ASP A 330 28.29 -22.39 -7.11
CA ASP A 330 26.89 -22.82 -7.29
C ASP A 330 25.98 -22.38 -6.14
N GLN A 331 26.46 -22.39 -4.90
CA GLN A 331 25.67 -21.90 -3.76
C GLN A 331 25.30 -20.42 -3.92
N ASP A 332 26.25 -19.59 -4.36
CA ASP A 332 26.03 -18.16 -4.55
C ASP A 332 25.19 -17.88 -5.78
N ARG A 333 25.34 -18.67 -6.84
CA ARG A 333 24.44 -18.66 -8.00
C ARG A 333 23.00 -18.95 -7.58
N LEU A 334 22.76 -19.94 -6.72
CA LEU A 334 21.42 -20.26 -6.21
C LEU A 334 20.85 -19.14 -5.33
N LYS A 335 21.68 -18.51 -4.48
CA LYS A 335 21.28 -17.33 -3.70
C LYS A 335 20.90 -16.17 -4.62
N LEU A 336 21.72 -15.87 -5.62
CA LEU A 336 21.48 -14.79 -6.58
C LEU A 336 20.27 -15.07 -7.47
N ARG A 337 20.09 -16.32 -7.93
CA ARG A 337 18.89 -16.75 -8.67
C ARG A 337 17.65 -16.51 -7.84
N LYS A 338 17.69 -16.90 -6.55
CA LYS A 338 16.59 -16.60 -5.64
C LYS A 338 16.40 -15.10 -5.60
N ALA A 339 17.42 -14.28 -5.34
CA ALA A 339 17.33 -12.82 -5.17
C ALA A 339 16.73 -12.09 -6.38
N LEU A 340 17.17 -12.43 -7.59
CA LEU A 340 16.79 -11.75 -8.84
C LEU A 340 15.47 -12.22 -9.45
N LYS A 341 15.00 -13.42 -9.11
CA LYS A 341 13.75 -13.97 -9.67
C LYS A 341 12.57 -13.03 -9.42
N GLY A 342 11.87 -12.68 -10.50
CA GLY A 342 10.68 -11.83 -10.50
C GLY A 342 10.96 -10.34 -10.66
N ILE A 343 12.22 -9.90 -10.56
CA ILE A 343 12.61 -8.49 -10.77
C ILE A 343 12.55 -8.16 -12.26
N ARG A 344 12.13 -6.93 -12.58
CA ARG A 344 12.17 -6.37 -13.93
C ARG A 344 13.49 -5.63 -14.18
N VAL A 345 14.07 -5.84 -15.35
CA VAL A 345 15.29 -5.17 -15.81
C VAL A 345 15.08 -4.59 -17.19
N VAL A 346 15.86 -3.57 -17.52
CA VAL A 346 15.99 -3.04 -18.88
C VAL A 346 17.32 -3.48 -19.47
N ALA A 347 17.29 -3.91 -20.73
CA ALA A 347 18.50 -4.26 -21.47
C ALA A 347 19.11 -3.01 -22.13
N THR A 348 20.43 -2.85 -22.05
CA THR A 348 21.15 -1.63 -22.47
C THR A 348 22.02 -1.80 -23.71
N HIS A 349 22.14 -3.02 -24.23
CA HIS A 349 22.97 -3.32 -25.41
C HIS A 349 22.41 -2.75 -26.73
N ARG A 350 21.16 -2.28 -26.71
CA ARG A 350 20.46 -1.64 -27.82
C ARG A 350 20.12 -0.20 -27.46
N ARG A 351 20.45 0.75 -28.33
CA ARG A 351 20.16 2.19 -28.13
C ARG A 351 18.85 2.62 -28.78
N ASP A 352 18.35 1.81 -29.70
CA ASP A 352 17.13 2.01 -30.47
C ASP A 352 15.87 1.58 -29.71
N MET A 353 16.00 0.66 -28.74
CA MET A 353 14.87 0.09 -28.00
C MET A 353 15.17 -0.12 -26.52
N SER A 354 14.29 0.38 -25.65
CA SER A 354 14.27 0.05 -24.23
C SER A 354 13.31 -1.11 -23.97
N ILE A 355 13.84 -2.34 -23.95
CA ILE A 355 13.02 -3.54 -23.70
C ILE A 355 13.12 -3.92 -22.23
N HIS A 356 11.96 -4.00 -21.56
CA HIS A 356 11.82 -4.48 -20.19
C HIS A 356 11.62 -5.99 -20.16
N TYR A 357 12.43 -6.68 -19.36
CA TYR A 357 12.35 -8.12 -19.14
C TYR A 357 12.06 -8.42 -17.68
N LYS A 358 11.22 -9.43 -17.41
CA LYS A 358 11.06 -10.00 -16.07
C LYS A 358 11.98 -11.22 -15.94
N ILE A 359 12.87 -11.21 -14.96
CA ILE A 359 13.80 -12.31 -14.72
C ILE A 359 13.01 -13.52 -14.21
N THR A 360 13.16 -14.65 -14.89
CA THR A 360 12.59 -15.94 -14.50
C THR A 360 13.60 -16.84 -13.79
N GLY A 361 14.90 -16.69 -14.11
CA GLY A 361 15.97 -17.50 -13.53
C GLY A 361 17.37 -17.05 -13.90
N LEU A 362 18.34 -17.89 -13.55
CA LEU A 362 19.74 -17.80 -13.96
C LEU A 362 20.13 -19.14 -14.58
N THR A 363 20.99 -19.09 -15.61
CA THR A 363 21.57 -20.30 -16.19
C THR A 363 22.45 -21.06 -15.21
N SER A 364 22.65 -22.36 -15.45
CA SER A 364 23.63 -23.16 -14.72
C SER A 364 25.03 -23.00 -15.29
N ASP A 365 25.12 -22.88 -16.61
CA ASP A 365 26.38 -22.67 -17.32
C ASP A 365 26.77 -21.20 -17.35
N PRO A 366 28.07 -20.88 -17.32
CA PRO A 366 28.58 -19.53 -17.49
C PRO A 366 28.39 -19.08 -18.94
N LEU A 367 28.44 -17.78 -19.16
CA LEU A 367 28.24 -17.15 -20.46
C LEU A 367 29.09 -17.76 -21.59
N LYS A 368 30.36 -18.06 -21.32
CA LYS A 368 31.29 -18.62 -22.32
C LYS A 368 30.91 -20.03 -22.81
N GLU A 369 30.23 -20.81 -21.98
CA GLU A 369 29.78 -22.18 -22.27
C GLU A 369 28.31 -22.20 -22.75
N LEU A 370 27.59 -21.09 -22.61
CA LEU A 370 26.16 -21.01 -22.88
C LEU A 370 25.87 -20.85 -24.38
N MET A 371 25.25 -21.88 -24.94
CA MET A 371 24.80 -21.96 -26.32
C MET A 371 23.28 -21.83 -26.42
N PHE A 372 22.78 -21.28 -27.53
CA PHE A 372 21.35 -21.26 -27.84
C PHE A 372 21.12 -21.41 -29.34
N ASP A 373 19.93 -21.87 -29.71
CA ASP A 373 19.53 -22.00 -31.12
C ASP A 373 19.07 -20.65 -31.68
N GLN A 374 19.74 -20.20 -32.73
CA GLN A 374 19.38 -19.04 -33.53
C GLN A 374 19.02 -19.52 -34.94
N ASN A 375 17.72 -19.68 -35.21
CA ASN A 375 17.19 -20.09 -36.51
C ASN A 375 17.78 -21.40 -37.07
N GLY A 376 17.97 -22.41 -36.21
CA GLY A 376 18.54 -23.72 -36.57
C GLY A 376 20.07 -23.77 -36.48
N THR A 377 20.72 -22.67 -36.08
CA THR A 377 22.17 -22.63 -35.85
C THR A 377 22.47 -22.42 -34.38
N THR A 378 23.22 -23.34 -33.77
CA THR A 378 23.69 -23.21 -32.39
C THR A 378 24.82 -22.18 -32.31
N VAL A 379 24.60 -21.08 -31.59
CA VAL A 379 25.57 -19.99 -31.40
C VAL A 379 25.77 -19.72 -29.91
N SER A 380 26.98 -19.36 -29.51
CA SER A 380 27.22 -18.96 -28.12
C SER A 380 26.70 -17.56 -27.84
N VAL A 381 26.25 -17.30 -26.60
CA VAL A 381 25.81 -15.94 -26.22
C VAL A 381 26.94 -14.92 -26.40
N VAL A 382 28.18 -15.30 -26.13
CA VAL A 382 29.36 -14.42 -26.30
C VAL A 382 29.59 -14.08 -27.77
N GLN A 383 29.56 -15.09 -28.65
CA GLN A 383 29.70 -14.89 -30.10
C GLN A 383 28.56 -14.05 -30.65
N TYR A 384 27.32 -14.36 -30.27
CA TYR A 384 26.14 -13.62 -30.70
C TYR A 384 26.25 -12.13 -30.35
N PHE A 385 26.62 -11.79 -29.11
CA PHE A 385 26.77 -10.39 -28.71
C PHE A 385 27.90 -9.67 -29.46
N LYS A 386 29.00 -10.38 -29.75
CA LYS A 386 30.11 -9.82 -30.53
C LYS A 386 29.73 -9.59 -31.99
N HIS A 387 29.04 -10.53 -32.63
CA HIS A 387 28.64 -10.41 -34.04
C HIS A 387 27.46 -9.46 -34.24
N GLN A 388 26.42 -9.56 -33.41
CA GLN A 388 25.17 -8.81 -33.60
C GLN A 388 25.26 -7.35 -33.12
N TYR A 389 25.99 -7.10 -32.02
CA TYR A 389 26.02 -5.79 -31.37
C TYR A 389 27.42 -5.18 -31.29
N ASN A 390 28.45 -5.85 -31.84
CA ASN A 390 29.85 -5.49 -31.66
C ASN A 390 30.24 -5.28 -30.18
N TYR A 391 29.64 -6.06 -29.27
CA TYR A 391 29.83 -5.93 -27.83
C TYR A 391 30.70 -7.07 -27.30
N SER A 392 31.86 -6.75 -26.72
CA SER A 392 32.75 -7.72 -26.08
C SER A 392 32.41 -7.83 -24.59
N LEU A 393 31.74 -8.93 -24.21
CA LEU A 393 31.36 -9.20 -22.82
C LEU A 393 32.60 -9.46 -21.94
N LYS A 394 32.63 -8.87 -20.75
CA LYS A 394 33.72 -8.98 -19.78
C LYS A 394 33.48 -10.14 -18.80
N TYR A 395 32.26 -10.26 -18.28
CA TYR A 395 31.93 -11.23 -17.23
C TYR A 395 31.55 -12.62 -17.78
N VAL A 396 32.39 -13.17 -18.65
CA VAL A 396 32.08 -14.42 -19.40
C VAL A 396 32.06 -15.68 -18.53
N ASN A 397 32.66 -15.64 -17.33
CA ASN A 397 32.66 -16.73 -16.35
C ASN A 397 31.41 -16.71 -15.42
N TRP A 398 30.54 -15.72 -15.56
CA TRP A 398 29.31 -15.58 -14.78
C TRP A 398 28.11 -16.19 -15.50
N PRO A 399 27.05 -16.58 -14.77
CA PRO A 399 25.82 -17.07 -15.39
C PRO A 399 25.05 -15.95 -16.10
N CYS A 400 24.13 -16.35 -16.98
CA CYS A 400 23.27 -15.45 -17.74
C CYS A 400 21.90 -15.30 -17.06
N LEU A 401 21.28 -14.12 -17.16
CA LEU A 401 19.89 -13.96 -16.76
C LEU A 401 18.99 -14.69 -17.76
N GLN A 402 17.95 -15.35 -17.25
CA GLN A 402 16.89 -15.93 -18.06
C GLN A 402 15.63 -15.09 -17.92
N ALA A 403 14.98 -14.81 -19.05
CA ALA A 403 13.67 -14.21 -19.16
C ALA A 403 12.83 -15.00 -20.20
N GLY A 404 11.57 -14.62 -20.39
CA GLY A 404 10.67 -15.31 -21.32
C GLY A 404 10.03 -16.55 -20.71
N SER A 405 9.68 -17.52 -21.56
CA SER A 405 9.07 -18.79 -21.14
C SER A 405 10.08 -19.94 -21.17
N ASP A 406 9.81 -21.03 -20.47
CA ASP A 406 10.69 -22.21 -20.50
C ASP A 406 10.82 -22.81 -21.91
N SER A 407 9.76 -22.69 -22.73
CA SER A 407 9.76 -23.13 -24.14
C SER A 407 10.55 -22.22 -25.08
N ARG A 408 10.71 -20.94 -24.72
CA ARG A 408 11.42 -19.93 -25.52
C ARG A 408 12.16 -18.97 -24.59
N PRO A 409 13.28 -19.44 -24.00
CA PRO A 409 14.05 -18.63 -23.07
C PRO A 409 14.74 -17.48 -23.81
N THR A 410 14.87 -16.35 -23.13
CA THR A 410 15.71 -15.22 -23.56
C THR A 410 16.88 -15.11 -22.61
N TYR A 411 18.10 -15.19 -23.14
CA TYR A 411 19.34 -15.09 -22.38
C TYR A 411 19.88 -13.66 -22.42
N LEU A 412 20.07 -13.06 -21.24
CA LEU A 412 20.52 -11.68 -21.10
C LEU A 412 21.76 -11.63 -20.19
N PRO A 413 22.95 -11.29 -20.73
CA PRO A 413 24.13 -11.03 -19.91
C PRO A 413 23.83 -10.01 -18.81
N MET A 414 24.24 -10.29 -17.58
CA MET A 414 24.03 -9.36 -16.45
C MET A 414 24.68 -7.99 -16.70
N GLU A 415 25.79 -7.97 -17.44
CA GLU A 415 26.54 -6.77 -17.82
C GLU A 415 25.71 -5.74 -18.60
N VAL A 416 24.73 -6.21 -19.36
CA VAL A 416 23.89 -5.34 -20.22
C VAL A 416 22.49 -5.15 -19.65
N CYS A 417 22.31 -5.35 -18.35
CA CYS A 417 21.01 -5.23 -17.69
C CYS A 417 21.06 -4.25 -16.52
N ILE A 418 20.04 -3.40 -16.40
CA ILE A 418 19.84 -2.47 -15.28
C ILE A 418 18.53 -2.83 -14.58
N ILE A 419 18.55 -2.93 -13.25
CA ILE A 419 17.35 -3.09 -12.42
C ILE A 419 16.50 -1.83 -12.51
N LEU A 420 15.23 -1.97 -12.86
CA LEU A 420 14.30 -0.84 -12.94
C LEU A 420 13.98 -0.27 -11.56
N GLU A 421 13.83 1.04 -11.48
CA GLU A 421 13.38 1.75 -10.28
C GLU A 421 11.93 1.43 -9.88
N GLY A 422 11.53 1.81 -8.67
CA GLY A 422 10.14 1.71 -8.20
C GLY A 422 9.67 0.29 -7.91
N GLN A 423 10.58 -0.70 -7.91
CA GLN A 423 10.23 -2.09 -7.61
C GLN A 423 10.33 -2.39 -6.11
N ARG A 424 9.20 -2.72 -5.49
CA ARG A 424 9.13 -3.04 -4.06
C ARG A 424 9.98 -4.27 -3.71
N TYR A 425 10.83 -4.15 -2.70
CA TYR A 425 11.51 -5.28 -2.09
C TYR A 425 10.57 -5.95 -1.06
N SER A 426 10.03 -7.12 -1.41
CA SER A 426 8.99 -7.80 -0.59
C SER A 426 9.52 -8.96 0.25
N ARG A 427 10.84 -9.19 0.26
CA ARG A 427 11.45 -10.29 1.02
C ARG A 427 11.75 -9.85 2.44
N LYS A 428 11.99 -10.82 3.32
CA LYS A 428 12.45 -10.55 4.69
C LYS A 428 13.77 -9.77 4.63
N LEU A 429 13.80 -8.65 5.35
CA LEU A 429 14.98 -7.81 5.53
C LEU A 429 15.86 -8.41 6.63
N ASN A 430 17.17 -8.20 6.52
CA ASN A 430 18.10 -8.52 7.60
C ASN A 430 18.07 -7.43 8.70
N GLU A 431 18.68 -7.70 9.86
CA GLU A 431 18.67 -6.76 10.99
C GLU A 431 19.34 -5.42 10.68
N HIS A 432 20.38 -5.42 9.85
CA HIS A 432 21.02 -4.18 9.40
C HIS A 432 20.06 -3.32 8.56
N GLN A 433 19.37 -3.94 7.60
CA GLN A 433 18.37 -3.29 6.76
C GLN A 433 17.17 -2.78 7.58
N VAL A 434 16.69 -3.57 8.55
CA VAL A 434 15.62 -3.14 9.46
C VAL A 434 16.04 -1.91 10.27
N ARG A 435 17.27 -1.90 10.83
CA ARG A 435 17.82 -0.73 11.51
C ARG A 435 17.96 0.46 10.58
N GLY A 436 18.36 0.24 9.32
CA GLY A 436 18.43 1.27 8.29
C GLY A 436 17.07 1.93 8.03
N ILE A 437 16.01 1.13 7.88
CA ILE A 437 14.64 1.65 7.73
C ILE A 437 14.21 2.41 8.98
N LEU A 438 14.43 1.86 10.18
CA LEU A 438 14.05 2.54 11.43
C LEU A 438 14.74 3.89 11.58
N ARG A 439 16.04 3.99 11.25
CA ARG A 439 16.77 5.26 11.27
C ARG A 439 16.19 6.29 10.31
N LEU A 440 15.75 5.88 9.12
CA LEU A 440 15.19 6.76 8.10
C LEU A 440 13.71 7.11 8.33
N ALA A 441 12.96 6.26 9.04
CA ALA A 441 11.52 6.41 9.25
C ALA A 441 11.13 7.02 10.60
N CYS A 442 12.01 6.95 11.60
CA CYS A 442 11.76 7.48 12.93
C CYS A 442 12.00 9.00 12.96
N GLU A 443 10.91 9.73 13.19
CA GLU A 443 10.93 11.18 13.38
C GLU A 443 10.37 11.54 14.75
N ARG A 444 10.91 12.61 15.34
CA ARG A 444 10.32 13.19 16.55
C ARG A 444 8.90 13.72 16.24
N PRO A 445 7.98 13.71 17.21
CA PRO A 445 6.57 14.07 16.97
C PRO A 445 6.38 15.42 16.27
N SER A 446 7.11 16.45 16.71
CA SER A 446 7.06 17.79 16.11
C SER A 446 7.58 17.84 14.68
N GLN A 447 8.53 16.98 14.31
CA GLN A 447 9.02 16.86 12.93
C GLN A 447 8.03 16.06 12.08
N ARG A 448 7.52 14.94 12.62
CA ARG A 448 6.52 14.10 11.94
C ARG A 448 5.26 14.89 11.61
N GLU A 449 4.82 15.76 12.53
CA GLU A 449 3.71 16.67 12.32
C GLU A 449 3.94 17.58 11.10
N LYS A 450 5.12 18.23 11.03
CA LYS A 450 5.49 19.09 9.89
C LYS A 450 5.50 18.30 8.59
N SER A 451 6.07 17.09 8.58
CA SER A 451 6.10 16.23 7.40
C SER A 451 4.70 15.82 6.93
N ILE A 452 3.78 15.51 7.86
CA ILE A 452 2.38 15.18 7.53
C ILE A 452 1.66 16.39 6.90
N LEU A 453 1.87 17.59 7.44
CA LEU A 453 1.32 18.82 6.88
C LEU A 453 1.90 19.12 5.50
N GLU A 454 3.20 18.92 5.31
CA GLU A 454 3.88 19.07 4.01
C GLU A 454 3.31 18.12 2.95
N ILE A 455 3.11 16.84 3.29
CA ILE A 455 2.48 15.85 2.40
C ILE A 455 1.07 16.31 2.01
N THR A 456 0.29 16.78 2.97
CA THR A 456 -1.09 17.23 2.72
C THR A 456 -1.13 18.44 1.80
N SER A 457 -0.23 19.40 2.02
CA SER A 457 -0.03 20.56 1.15
C SER A 457 0.38 20.16 -0.27
N ARG A 458 1.35 19.24 -0.39
CA ARG A 458 1.86 18.73 -1.67
C ARG A 458 0.82 17.95 -2.46
N ASN A 459 -0.04 17.19 -1.78
CA ASN A 459 -1.15 16.49 -2.42
C ASN A 459 -2.23 17.45 -2.94
N ASN A 460 -2.36 18.64 -2.33
CA ASN A 460 -3.24 19.73 -2.76
C ASN A 460 -4.67 19.24 -3.08
N TYR A 461 -5.28 18.53 -2.13
CA TYR A 461 -6.62 17.95 -2.29
C TYR A 461 -7.69 19.00 -2.67
N VAL A 462 -7.48 20.27 -2.30
CA VAL A 462 -8.37 21.39 -2.67
C VAL A 462 -8.44 21.59 -4.18
N ASN A 463 -7.35 21.33 -4.91
CA ASN A 463 -7.27 21.47 -6.36
C ASN A 463 -7.28 20.14 -7.11
N ASP A 464 -7.43 19.03 -6.40
CA ASP A 464 -7.52 17.71 -7.00
C ASP A 464 -8.83 17.56 -7.79
N TYR A 465 -8.71 17.16 -9.06
CA TYR A 465 -9.86 17.01 -9.96
C TYR A 465 -10.85 15.96 -9.42
N HIS A 466 -10.35 14.80 -8.97
CA HIS A 466 -11.22 13.72 -8.49
C HIS A 466 -11.89 14.10 -7.16
N ALA A 467 -11.18 14.75 -6.24
CA ALA A 467 -11.78 15.27 -5.02
C ALA A 467 -12.92 16.26 -5.32
N LYS A 468 -12.69 17.23 -6.22
CA LYS A 468 -13.74 18.19 -6.65
C LYS A 468 -14.92 17.49 -7.32
N GLU A 469 -14.65 16.55 -8.22
CA GLU A 469 -15.69 15.81 -8.95
C GLU A 469 -16.57 15.01 -8.00
N PHE A 470 -15.98 14.34 -7.00
CA PHE A 470 -16.72 13.60 -5.98
C PHE A 470 -17.24 14.49 -4.84
N GLY A 471 -17.03 15.81 -4.90
CA GLY A 471 -17.53 16.76 -3.90
C GLY A 471 -16.85 16.63 -2.53
N ILE A 472 -15.60 16.17 -2.50
CA ILE A 472 -14.79 15.95 -1.30
C ILE A 472 -13.97 17.20 -1.03
N LYS A 473 -14.12 17.77 0.17
CA LYS A 473 -13.29 18.87 0.68
C LYS A 473 -12.55 18.41 1.92
N VAL A 474 -11.22 18.44 1.87
CA VAL A 474 -10.34 18.04 2.98
C VAL A 474 -9.81 19.30 3.67
N THR A 475 -9.87 19.36 5.00
CA THR A 475 -9.25 20.47 5.75
C THR A 475 -7.73 20.44 5.62
N ASN A 476 -7.09 21.60 5.79
CA ASN A 476 -5.63 21.74 5.78
C ASN A 476 -5.01 21.72 7.19
N GLN A 477 -5.83 21.57 8.23
CA GLN A 477 -5.40 21.51 9.62
C GLN A 477 -5.65 20.12 10.21
N LEU A 478 -4.78 19.75 11.14
CA LEU A 478 -4.91 18.56 11.97
C LEU A 478 -6.09 18.69 12.93
N ALA A 479 -6.77 17.58 13.18
CA ALA A 479 -7.88 17.54 14.11
C ALA A 479 -7.39 17.72 15.56
N TRP A 480 -7.98 18.69 16.26
CA TRP A 480 -7.82 18.82 17.70
C TRP A 480 -8.71 17.82 18.42
N LEU A 481 -8.12 17.04 19.32
CA LEU A 481 -8.83 16.12 20.20
C LEU A 481 -8.61 16.53 21.65
N MET A 482 -9.70 16.55 22.41
CA MET A 482 -9.65 16.61 23.87
C MET A 482 -9.56 15.18 24.38
N LEU A 483 -8.43 14.82 24.98
CA LEU A 483 -8.27 13.55 25.66
C LEU A 483 -8.38 13.77 27.17
N VAL A 484 -9.09 12.86 27.83
CA VAL A 484 -8.97 12.71 29.28
C VAL A 484 -7.99 11.57 29.49
N TYR A 485 -6.83 11.89 30.05
CA TYR A 485 -5.83 10.91 30.44
C TYR A 485 -5.78 10.90 31.96
N SER A 486 -6.00 9.73 32.55
CA SER A 486 -5.46 9.48 33.87
C SER A 486 -3.99 9.17 33.65
N LEU A 487 -3.09 10.05 34.08
CA LEU A 487 -1.81 9.53 34.56
C LEU A 487 -2.26 8.53 35.62
N LEU A 488 -2.10 7.24 35.36
CA LEU A 488 -1.99 6.29 36.46
C LEU A 488 -0.80 6.83 37.26
N GLN A 489 -1.05 7.75 38.19
CA GLN A 489 -0.22 7.95 39.37
C GLN A 489 0.00 6.52 39.82
N GLY A 490 1.27 6.10 39.75
CA GLY A 490 1.65 4.71 39.57
C GLY A 490 0.71 3.80 40.32
N LEU A 491 0.22 2.73 39.67
CA LEU A 491 -0.24 1.56 40.41
C LEU A 491 0.73 1.41 41.57
N ASN A 492 0.26 1.63 42.80
CA ASN A 492 1.11 1.50 43.97
C ASN A 492 1.65 0.08 43.87
N ILE A 493 2.92 -0.06 43.49
CA ILE A 493 3.59 -1.34 43.48
C ILE A 493 3.76 -1.64 44.96
N MET A 494 2.73 -2.24 45.56
CA MET A 494 2.85 -2.84 46.87
C MET A 494 3.79 -4.03 46.70
N THR A 495 5.08 -3.78 46.89
CA THR A 495 6.02 -4.85 47.21
C THR A 495 5.66 -5.31 48.62
N LEU A 496 4.85 -6.38 48.70
CA LEU A 496 4.77 -7.16 49.91
C LEU A 496 6.12 -7.84 50.11
N ASP A 497 6.53 -7.80 51.36
CA ASP A 497 7.81 -8.23 51.91
C ASP A 497 8.29 -9.60 51.40
N GLU A 498 9.61 -9.79 51.47
CA GLU A 498 10.43 -10.89 50.97
C GLU A 498 9.76 -12.28 50.93
N ARG A 499 9.18 -12.66 49.78
CA ARG A 499 9.31 -13.98 49.12
C ARG A 499 8.50 -14.01 47.83
N GLU A 500 9.16 -14.50 46.80
CA GLU A 500 8.76 -14.60 45.40
C GLU A 500 7.31 -15.09 45.21
N TYR A 501 6.54 -14.40 44.35
CA TYR A 501 5.65 -14.92 43.27
C TYR A 501 4.78 -13.76 42.76
N VAL A 502 5.12 -13.16 41.61
CA VAL A 502 4.32 -12.11 40.97
C VAL A 502 3.33 -12.75 39.99
N ILE A 503 2.03 -12.72 40.32
CA ILE A 503 0.94 -12.96 39.36
C ILE A 503 0.53 -11.60 38.78
N LEU A 504 0.85 -11.36 37.51
CA LEU A 504 0.40 -10.20 36.74
C LEU A 504 -1.03 -10.43 36.21
N LEU A 505 -2.00 -9.65 36.71
CA LEU A 505 -3.28 -9.44 36.05
C LEU A 505 -3.16 -8.21 35.13
N LEU A 506 -2.91 -8.46 33.85
CA LEU A 506 -3.00 -7.44 32.79
C LEU A 506 -4.48 -7.14 32.50
N ALA A 507 -4.98 -6.02 33.00
CA ALA A 507 -6.19 -5.41 32.46
C ALA A 507 -5.84 -4.74 31.12
N SER A 508 -6.45 -5.25 30.07
CA SER A 508 -6.42 -4.80 28.68
C SER A 508 -6.51 -3.29 28.49
N GLY A 509 -5.54 -2.72 27.77
CA GLY A 509 -5.60 -1.35 27.25
C GLY A 509 -4.29 -0.97 26.57
N THR A 510 -4.27 -1.00 25.25
CA THR A 510 -3.14 -0.68 24.37
C THR A 510 -2.34 0.55 24.82
N CYS A 511 -1.06 0.33 25.10
CA CYS A 511 -0.06 1.34 25.40
C CYS A 511 0.29 2.14 24.13
N LEU A 512 -0.04 3.42 24.10
CA LEU A 512 0.47 4.39 23.12
C LEU A 512 1.65 5.15 23.76
N THR A 513 2.80 4.50 23.87
CA THR A 513 4.07 5.20 24.12
C THR A 513 4.62 5.71 22.80
N ARG A 514 4.17 6.89 22.38
CA ARG A 514 4.94 7.78 21.51
C ARG A 514 4.71 9.20 22.02
N GLU A 515 5.80 9.88 22.33
CA GLU A 515 5.85 11.27 22.78
C GLU A 515 4.79 12.09 22.02
N CYS A 516 3.85 12.70 22.74
CA CYS A 516 3.00 13.74 22.19
C CYS A 516 3.67 15.06 22.54
N SER A 517 3.80 15.97 21.56
CA SER A 517 4.17 17.35 21.85
C SER A 517 3.03 17.97 22.68
N MET A 518 3.25 18.12 23.97
CA MET A 518 2.36 18.82 24.88
C MET A 518 2.71 20.31 24.84
N GLU A 519 1.72 21.18 24.66
CA GLU A 519 1.85 22.60 24.95
C GLU A 519 1.09 22.88 26.25
N ASP A 520 1.80 23.43 27.25
CA ASP A 520 1.22 23.89 28.51
C ASP A 520 0.52 25.24 28.30
N PRO A 521 -0.76 25.40 28.70
CA PRO A 521 -1.51 26.64 28.48
C PRO A 521 -1.34 27.69 29.59
N SER A 522 -0.23 27.68 30.35
CA SER A 522 0.00 28.66 31.44
C SER A 522 1.25 29.49 31.20
N GLY A 523 1.17 30.40 30.23
CA GLY A 523 2.06 31.55 30.13
C GLY A 523 1.57 32.70 31.00
N THR A 524 1.74 32.60 32.32
CA THR A 524 1.72 33.79 33.19
C THR A 524 3.14 34.32 33.27
N GLY A 525 3.43 35.33 32.47
CA GLY A 525 4.60 36.17 32.67
C GLY A 525 4.43 36.94 33.96
N HIS A 526 5.40 36.80 34.87
CA HIS A 526 5.70 37.82 35.86
C HIS A 526 7.08 38.41 35.51
N ALA A 527 7.15 39.72 35.70
CA ALA A 527 8.15 40.68 35.25
C ALA A 527 9.60 40.35 35.62
#